data_AF-A0A9P1DNQ5-F1
#
_entry.id   AF-A0A9P1DNQ5-F1
#
_cell.length_a   1.000
_cell.length_b   1.000
_cell.length_c   1.000
_cell.angle_alpha   90.00
_cell.angle_beta   90.00
_cell.angle_gamma   90.00
#
_symmetry.space_group_name_H-M   'P 1'
#
loop_
_entity.id
_entity.type
_entity.pdbx_description
1 polymer ?
#
loop_
_entity_poly.entity_id
_entity_poly.type
_entity_poly.pdbx_seq_one_letter_code
_entity_poly.pdbx_strand_id
1 'polypeptide(L)'
;MELAQDPEYDPGFLGLYHGGRSINICKCGKRTFRPRGSGDHWIAGHKLAILLDLDEGSMQCFDDLIPFGPKQDLPRVPLWPAVVLGRAGEKVSVSVSCV
;
A
#
# COMPACT_ATOMS: atom_id res chain seq x y z
N MET A 1 -6.92 -2.82 26.17
CA MET A 1 -6.24 -3.18 24.90
C MET A 1 -7.08 -2.57 23.80
N GLU A 2 -6.70 -1.36 23.37
CA GLU A 2 -7.52 -0.57 22.44
C GLU A 2 -7.60 -1.27 21.08
N LEU A 3 -8.82 -1.35 20.55
CA LEU A 3 -9.11 -1.90 19.23
C LEU A 3 -8.39 -1.08 18.17
N ALA A 4 -7.50 -1.75 17.44
CA ALA A 4 -7.23 -1.59 16.01
C ALA A 4 -7.57 -0.19 15.46
N GLN A 5 -6.65 0.76 15.62
CA GLN A 5 -6.60 1.88 14.70
C GLN A 5 -6.37 1.27 13.32
N ASP A 6 -7.42 1.25 12.50
CA ASP A 6 -7.31 0.81 11.11
C ASP A 6 -6.12 1.55 10.50
N PRO A 7 -5.08 0.84 9.99
CA PRO A 7 -3.89 1.46 9.41
C PRO A 7 -4.20 2.44 8.29
N GLU A 8 -5.39 2.38 7.71
CA GLU A 8 -5.92 3.39 6.80
C GLU A 8 -5.96 4.80 7.41
N TYR A 9 -6.18 4.92 8.72
CA TYR A 9 -6.24 6.19 9.46
C TYR A 9 -4.91 6.55 10.13
N ASP A 10 -3.85 5.75 9.96
CA ASP A 10 -2.54 6.03 10.56
C ASP A 10 -1.79 7.10 9.75
N PRO A 11 -1.51 8.29 10.34
CA PRO A 11 -0.74 9.36 9.72
C PRO A 11 0.74 9.06 9.50
N GLY A 12 1.24 7.89 9.89
CA GLY A 12 2.57 7.38 9.59
C GLY A 12 2.59 6.26 8.54
N PHE A 13 1.44 5.74 8.13
CA PHE A 13 1.42 4.60 7.22
C PHE A 13 1.82 5.01 5.79
N LEU A 14 2.76 4.25 5.25
CA LEU A 14 3.30 4.35 3.89
C LEU A 14 3.25 2.95 3.28
N GLY A 15 2.19 2.66 2.55
CA GLY A 15 2.00 1.31 2.03
C GLY A 15 0.70 1.11 1.28
N LEU A 16 0.45 -0.15 0.96
CA LEU A 16 -0.77 -0.62 0.33
C LEU A 16 -1.73 -1.11 1.40
N TYR A 17 -2.94 -0.56 1.40
CA TYR A 17 -4.01 -0.99 2.30
C TYR A 17 -5.10 -1.71 1.51
N HIS A 18 -5.44 -2.92 1.94
CA HIS A 18 -6.56 -3.70 1.42
C HIS A 18 -7.58 -3.95 2.56
N GLY A 19 -8.60 -3.11 2.67
CA GLY A 19 -9.62 -3.27 3.69
C GLY A 19 -10.95 -2.56 3.38
N GLY A 20 -12.04 -3.18 3.82
CA GLY A 20 -13.39 -2.67 3.59
C GLY A 20 -13.84 -2.72 2.11
N ARG A 21 -14.28 -1.58 1.58
CA ARG A 21 -14.73 -1.40 0.17
C ARG A 21 -13.72 -0.63 -0.68
N SER A 22 -12.52 -0.35 -0.17
CA SER A 22 -11.53 0.48 -0.87
C SER A 22 -10.12 -0.06 -0.74
N ILE A 23 -9.34 0.22 -1.77
CA ILE A 23 -7.95 -0.17 -1.88
C ILE A 23 -7.19 1.10 -2.22
N ASN A 24 -6.22 1.48 -1.38
CA ASN A 24 -5.56 2.78 -1.52
C ASN A 24 -4.07 2.69 -1.20
N ILE A 25 -3.31 3.62 -1.80
CA ILE A 25 -2.04 4.06 -1.24
C ILE A 25 -2.39 5.04 -0.14
N CYS A 26 -1.97 4.75 1.08
CA CYS A 26 -2.09 5.67 2.19
C CYS A 26 -0.72 6.34 2.38
N LYS A 27 -0.71 7.68 2.33
CA LYS A 27 0.43 8.50 2.75
C LYS A 27 -0.04 9.34 3.90
N CYS A 28 0.55 9.15 5.06
CA CYS A 28 0.22 9.90 6.24
C CYS A 28 -1.30 10.02 6.50
N GLY A 29 -2.01 8.88 6.53
CA GLY A 29 -3.45 8.85 6.82
C GLY A 29 -4.31 9.50 5.72
N LYS A 30 -3.72 9.91 4.60
CA LYS A 30 -4.40 10.45 3.43
C LYS A 30 -4.42 9.40 2.33
N ARG A 31 -5.63 9.05 1.87
CA ARG A 31 -5.84 8.22 0.68
C ARG A 31 -5.43 9.01 -0.55
N THR A 32 -4.34 8.63 -1.21
CA THR A 32 -3.82 9.35 -2.40
C THR A 32 -4.23 8.70 -3.71
N PHE A 33 -4.77 7.49 -3.66
CA PHE A 33 -5.32 6.78 -4.81
C PHE A 33 -6.58 6.03 -4.39
N ARG A 34 -7.61 6.05 -5.24
CA ARG A 34 -8.79 5.17 -5.18
C ARG A 34 -8.97 4.62 -6.59
N PRO A 35 -9.10 3.29 -6.80
CA PRO A 35 -9.42 2.77 -8.13
C PRO A 35 -10.73 3.41 -8.64
N ARG A 36 -10.78 3.73 -9.94
CA ARG A 36 -11.91 4.44 -10.56
C ARG A 36 -13.11 3.49 -10.67
N GLY A 37 -14.13 3.69 -9.84
CA GLY A 37 -15.41 3.00 -9.96
C GLY A 37 -15.60 1.84 -8.97
N SER A 38 -16.86 1.46 -8.77
CA SER A 38 -17.23 0.38 -7.85
C SER A 38 -16.72 -0.96 -8.37
N GLY A 39 -15.68 -1.52 -7.75
CA GLY A 39 -15.48 -2.98 -7.79
C GLY A 39 -14.15 -3.50 -8.30
N ASP A 40 -13.14 -2.67 -8.59
CA ASP A 40 -11.77 -3.18 -8.78
C ASP A 40 -11.16 -3.53 -7.41
N HIS A 41 -11.73 -4.58 -6.81
CA HIS A 41 -11.07 -5.35 -5.78
C HIS A 41 -9.89 -6.05 -6.46
N TRP A 42 -8.67 -5.85 -5.96
CA TRP A 42 -7.55 -6.70 -6.37
C TRP A 42 -7.92 -8.14 -6.03
N ILE A 43 -8.30 -8.88 -7.06
CA ILE A 43 -8.71 -10.28 -6.92
C ILE A 43 -7.47 -11.16 -6.80
N ALA A 44 -7.68 -12.39 -6.34
CA ALA A 44 -6.62 -13.39 -6.32
C ALA A 44 -5.95 -13.49 -7.71
N GLY A 45 -4.63 -13.32 -7.73
CA GLY A 45 -3.83 -13.33 -8.97
C GLY A 45 -3.38 -11.96 -9.47
N HIS A 46 -4.00 -10.85 -9.02
CA HIS A 46 -3.47 -9.51 -9.28
C HIS A 46 -2.10 -9.33 -8.63
N LYS A 47 -1.18 -8.67 -9.34
CA LYS A 47 0.16 -8.40 -8.86
C LYS A 47 0.36 -6.92 -8.66
N LEU A 48 0.89 -6.60 -7.48
CA LEU A 48 1.18 -5.24 -7.08
C LEU A 48 2.65 -5.16 -6.74
N ALA A 49 3.24 -4.03 -7.09
CA ALA A 49 4.60 -3.74 -6.71
C ALA A 49 4.69 -2.37 -6.05
N ILE A 50 5.63 -2.26 -5.13
CA ILE A 50 6.11 -1.00 -4.59
C ILE A 50 7.57 -0.91 -5.00
N LEU A 51 7.93 0.12 -5.75
CA LEU A 51 9.32 0.49 -5.97
C LEU A 51 9.72 1.47 -4.87
N LEU A 52 10.80 1.16 -4.18
CA LEU A 52 11.44 2.03 -3.19
C LEU A 52 12.77 2.50 -3.77
N ASP A 53 12.90 3.79 -4.02
CA ASP A 53 14.17 4.42 -4.36
C ASP A 53 14.77 4.99 -3.07
N LEU A 54 15.79 4.32 -2.54
CA LEU A 54 16.39 4.70 -1.25
C LEU A 54 17.33 5.90 -1.38
N ASP A 55 17.90 6.13 -2.56
CA ASP A 55 18.82 7.24 -2.82
C ASP A 55 18.04 8.55 -2.98
N GLU A 56 16.97 8.52 -3.79
CA GLU A 56 16.04 9.62 -3.93
C GLU A 56 15.15 9.78 -2.69
N GLY A 57 14.97 8.70 -1.92
CA GLY A 57 14.08 8.66 -0.76
C GLY A 57 12.63 8.75 -1.19
N SER A 58 12.20 7.90 -2.12
CA SER A 58 10.86 7.93 -2.70
C SER A 58 10.24 6.55 -2.90
N MET A 59 8.92 6.51 -3.07
CA MET A 59 8.16 5.30 -3.40
C MET A 59 7.15 5.54 -4.53
N GLN A 60 6.94 4.51 -5.35
CA GLN A 60 5.91 4.46 -6.39
C GLN A 60 5.25 3.08 -6.39
N CYS A 61 3.92 3.05 -6.48
CA CYS A 61 3.16 1.81 -6.58
C CYS A 61 2.80 1.48 -8.04
N PHE A 62 2.67 0.19 -8.34
CA PHE A 62 2.39 -0.35 -9.68
C PHE A 62 1.35 -1.47 -9.62
N ASP A 63 0.45 -1.49 -10.61
CA ASP A 63 -0.55 -2.52 -10.86
C ASP A 63 -0.24 -3.13 -12.23
N ASP A 64 0.16 -4.40 -12.28
CA ASP A 64 0.64 -5.09 -13.50
C ASP A 64 1.60 -4.23 -14.36
N LEU A 65 2.61 -3.62 -13.71
CA LEU A 65 3.64 -2.74 -14.29
C LEU A 65 3.19 -1.32 -14.65
N ILE A 66 1.93 -0.97 -14.44
CA ILE A 66 1.42 0.39 -14.67
C ILE A 66 1.52 1.18 -13.36
N PRO A 67 2.26 2.30 -13.32
CA PRO A 67 2.34 3.12 -12.11
C PRO A 67 0.96 3.70 -11.79
N PHE A 68 0.56 3.63 -10.53
CA PHE A 68 -0.69 4.22 -10.06
C PHE A 68 -0.49 5.02 -8.78
N GLY A 69 -1.35 6.02 -8.61
CA GLY A 69 -1.20 7.02 -7.56
C GLY A 69 0.05 7.90 -7.74
N PRO A 70 0.17 8.97 -6.93
CA PRO A 70 1.33 9.85 -7.02
C PRO A 70 2.55 9.20 -6.38
N LYS A 71 3.72 9.43 -6.98
CA LYS A 71 5.03 9.20 -6.34
C LYS A 71 5.07 9.90 -4.98
N GLN A 72 5.59 9.23 -3.96
CA GLN A 72 5.64 9.76 -2.60
C GLN A 72 7.07 9.88 -2.11
N ASP A 73 7.39 10.99 -1.45
CA ASP A 73 8.63 11.10 -0.67
C ASP A 73 8.53 10.21 0.59
N LEU A 74 9.63 9.50 0.87
CA LEU A 74 9.83 8.71 2.06
C LEU A 74 10.59 9.51 3.12
N PRO A 75 10.23 9.38 4.41
CA PRO A 75 11.01 9.96 5.48
C PRO A 75 12.37 9.25 5.59
N ARG A 76 13.43 10.02 5.91
CA ARG A 76 14.78 9.50 6.14
C ARG A 76 14.94 8.87 7.52
N VAL A 77 14.07 7.90 7.82
CA VAL A 77 14.08 7.10 9.06
C VAL A 77 13.95 5.62 8.69
N PRO A 78 14.36 4.70 9.57
CA PRO A 78 14.10 3.28 9.34
C PRO A 78 12.61 2.99 9.17
N LEU A 79 12.25 2.27 8.11
CA LEU A 79 10.88 1.86 7.80
C LEU A 79 10.79 0.34 7.69
N TRP A 80 9.63 -0.21 8.04
CA TRP A 80 9.32 -1.63 7.87
C TRP A 80 8.25 -1.79 6.79
N PRO A 81 8.43 -2.69 5.81
CA PRO A 81 7.37 -3.02 4.89
C PRO A 81 6.22 -3.69 5.65
N ALA A 82 5.00 -3.22 5.44
CA ALA A 82 3.80 -3.75 6.06
C ALA A 82 2.74 -4.04 5.01
N VAL A 83 2.05 -5.17 5.17
CA VAL A 83 0.84 -5.49 4.41
C VAL A 83 -0.28 -5.73 5.40
N VAL A 84 -1.39 -5.02 5.20
CA VAL A 84 -2.57 -5.10 6.07
C VAL A 84 -3.70 -5.71 5.27
N LEU A 85 -4.28 -6.78 5.80
CA LEU A 85 -5.39 -7.52 5.22
C LEU A 85 -6.65 -7.27 6.05
N GLY A 86 -7.75 -6.95 5.39
CA GLY A 86 -8.99 -6.53 6.04
C GLY A 86 -9.88 -7.68 6.51
N ARG A 87 -9.66 -8.91 6.00
CA ARG A 87 -10.51 -10.06 6.33
C ARG A 87 -9.70 -11.29 6.73
N ALA A 88 -10.26 -12.05 7.67
CA ALA A 88 -9.76 -13.38 8.00
C ALA A 88 -9.78 -14.28 6.75
N GLY A 89 -8.67 -14.98 6.49
CA GLY A 89 -8.53 -15.89 5.35
C GLY A 89 -7.97 -15.26 4.08
N GLU A 90 -7.82 -13.93 4.02
CA GLU A 90 -7.02 -13.29 2.96
C GLU A 90 -5.56 -13.75 3.05
N LYS A 91 -4.96 -13.97 1.89
CA LYS A 91 -3.57 -14.41 1.77
C LYS A 91 -2.88 -13.55 0.73
N VAL A 92 -1.64 -13.20 1.02
CA VAL A 92 -0.75 -12.47 0.12
C VAL A 92 0.60 -13.17 0.12
N SER A 93 1.22 -13.22 -1.05
CA SER A 93 2.62 -13.63 -1.19
C SER A 93 3.44 -12.38 -1.42
N VAL A 94 4.50 -12.19 -0.62
CA VAL A 94 5.41 -11.06 -0.76
C VAL A 94 6.73 -11.57 -1.30
N SER A 95 7.23 -10.92 -2.34
CA SER A 95 8.58 -11.12 -2.87
C SER A 95 9.33 -9.80 -2.81
N VAL A 96 10.56 -9.83 -2.33
CA VAL A 96 11.43 -8.65 -2.22
C VAL A 96 12.65 -8.91 -3.10
N SER A 97 12.94 -7.97 -4.00
CA SER A 97 14.13 -7.98 -4.84
C SER A 97 14.92 -6.71 -4.55
N CYS A 98 16.14 -6.86 -4.07
CA CYS A 98 17.09 -5.78 -3.95
C CYS A 98 17.96 -5.83 -5.21
N VAL A 99 17.78 -4.87 -6.11
CA VAL A 99 18.60 -4.71 -7.33
C VAL A 99 19.41 -3.43 -7.18
#